data_AF-A0A2D7XHE7-F1
#
_entry.id   AF-A0A2D7XHE7-F1
#
_cell.length_a   1.000
_cell.length_b   1.000
_cell.length_c   1.000
_cell.angle_alpha   90.00
_cell.angle_beta   90.00
_cell.angle_gamma   90.00
#
_symmetry.space_group_name_H-M   'P 1'
#
loop_
_entity.id
_entity.type
_entity.pdbx_description
1 polymer ?
#
loop_
_entity_poly.entity_id
_entity_poly.type
_entity_poly.pdbx_seq_one_letter_code
_entity_poly.pdbx_strand_id
1 'polypeptide(L)'
;MPIKLNILQPVREKTNENIIYRDINLDVNTGIVKGENANSAENLKDLNTSVNFEAIKNSLINLITTFPGQKILNPEFGMNFGDLLFLPVSRARARVIGETITNTLAGFEPRIQLTEIEVISDLELQEYELNITINIPEFNNNPLNLKGRLNRSGFYSY
;
A
#
# COMPACT_ATOMS: atom_id res chain seq x y z
N MET A 1 -59.29 1.76 -5.59
CA MET A 1 -58.12 0.86 -5.59
C MET A 1 -56.96 1.59 -4.95
N PRO A 2 -56.41 1.15 -3.81
CA PRO A 2 -55.25 1.80 -3.21
C PRO A 2 -53.97 1.41 -3.96
N ILE A 3 -53.20 2.42 -4.37
CA ILE A 3 -51.87 2.27 -4.95
C ILE A 3 -50.90 1.90 -3.82
N LYS A 4 -50.30 0.71 -3.86
CA LYS A 4 -49.18 0.35 -2.98
C LYS A 4 -47.93 1.11 -3.43
N LEU A 5 -47.67 2.28 -2.85
CA LEU A 5 -46.39 2.98 -2.94
C LEU A 5 -45.39 2.32 -1.98
N ASN A 6 -44.80 1.20 -2.36
CA ASN A 6 -43.60 0.70 -1.69
C ASN A 6 -42.37 1.42 -2.29
N ILE A 7 -42.24 2.72 -2.03
CA ILE A 7 -41.15 3.59 -2.52
C ILE A 7 -39.95 3.66 -1.57
N LEU A 8 -40.00 2.90 -0.47
CA LEU A 8 -38.85 2.80 0.42
C LEU A 8 -38.00 1.64 -0.09
N GLN A 9 -37.00 1.95 -0.92
CA GLN A 9 -35.82 1.10 -0.99
C GLN A 9 -35.30 0.96 0.45
N PRO A 10 -35.02 -0.26 0.95
CA PRO A 10 -34.39 -0.37 2.26
C PRO A 10 -33.10 0.47 2.23
N VAL A 11 -32.90 1.26 3.27
CA VAL A 11 -31.65 2.01 3.42
C VAL A 11 -30.54 0.97 3.45
N ARG A 12 -29.70 0.97 2.41
CA ARG A 12 -28.55 0.08 2.27
C ARG A 12 -27.82 0.03 3.63
N GLU A 13 -27.92 -1.09 4.33
CA GLU A 13 -27.12 -1.28 5.53
C GLU A 13 -25.67 -1.32 5.04
N LYS A 14 -24.94 -0.22 5.31
CA LYS A 14 -23.49 -0.23 5.13
C LYS A 14 -23.01 -1.41 5.94
N THR A 15 -22.41 -2.40 5.27
CA THR A 15 -21.65 -3.44 5.96
C THR A 15 -20.73 -2.69 6.91
N ASN A 16 -20.89 -2.91 8.22
CA ASN A 16 -20.17 -2.21 9.29
C ASN A 16 -18.70 -2.67 9.34
N GLU A 17 -18.03 -2.69 8.19
CA GLU A 17 -16.59 -2.81 8.14
C GLU A 17 -16.05 -1.44 8.52
N ASN A 18 -15.24 -1.39 9.58
CA ASN A 18 -14.55 -0.18 10.01
C ASN A 18 -13.48 0.18 8.95
N ILE A 19 -13.93 0.78 7.86
CA ILE A 19 -13.09 1.22 6.74
C ILE A 19 -12.72 2.66 7.00
N ILE A 20 -11.47 2.86 7.42
CA ILE A 20 -10.91 4.17 7.75
C ILE A 20 -10.19 4.76 6.54
N TYR A 21 -9.36 3.94 5.88
CA TYR A 21 -8.68 4.32 4.65
C TYR A 21 -9.26 3.55 3.47
N ARG A 22 -9.50 4.25 2.38
CA ARG A 22 -10.01 3.68 1.13
C ARG A 22 -9.36 4.42 -0.03
N ASP A 23 -8.86 3.66 -0.98
CA ASP A 23 -8.27 4.18 -2.22
C ASP A 23 -8.70 3.33 -3.42
N ILE A 24 -8.47 3.81 -4.63
CA ILE A 24 -8.67 3.06 -5.87
C ILE A 24 -7.58 1.99 -5.95
N ASN A 25 -7.92 0.79 -6.41
CA ASN A 25 -6.93 -0.25 -6.64
C ASN A 25 -6.00 0.13 -7.81
N LEU A 26 -4.69 -0.09 -7.65
CA LEU A 26 -3.67 0.39 -8.59
C LEU A 26 -3.80 -0.19 -10.00
N ASP A 27 -4.29 -1.42 -10.11
CA ASP A 27 -4.47 -2.11 -11.39
C ASP A 27 -5.73 -1.64 -12.14
N VAL A 28 -6.53 -0.76 -11.52
CA VAL A 28 -7.78 -0.19 -12.08
C VAL A 28 -8.71 -1.29 -12.60
N ASN A 29 -8.81 -2.38 -11.84
CA ASN A 29 -9.69 -3.48 -12.15
C ASN A 29 -11.12 -3.13 -11.75
N THR A 30 -12.07 -3.53 -12.58
CA THR A 30 -13.50 -3.33 -12.32
C THR A 30 -14.10 -4.54 -11.61
N GLY A 31 -14.85 -4.32 -10.53
CA GLY A 31 -15.62 -5.31 -9.82
C GLY A 31 -17.11 -5.28 -10.17
N ILE A 32 -17.82 -6.29 -9.68
CA ILE A 32 -19.28 -6.33 -9.68
C ILE A 32 -19.76 -5.78 -8.35
N VAL A 33 -20.50 -4.67 -8.38
CA VAL A 33 -21.22 -4.18 -7.21
C VAL A 33 -22.48 -5.04 -7.08
N LYS A 34 -22.47 -5.96 -6.10
CA LYS A 34 -23.67 -6.73 -5.76
C LYS A 34 -24.73 -5.77 -5.25
N GLY A 35 -25.79 -5.58 -6.05
CA GLY A 35 -27.01 -4.93 -5.59
C GLY A 35 -27.76 -5.82 -4.61
N GLU A 36 -28.72 -5.25 -3.89
CA GLU A 36 -29.59 -5.98 -2.93
C GLU A 36 -30.42 -7.07 -3.61
N ASN A 37 -30.69 -6.91 -4.91
CA ASN A 37 -31.38 -7.90 -5.72
C ASN A 37 -30.36 -8.81 -6.41
N ALA A 38 -30.26 -10.05 -5.94
CA ALA A 38 -29.41 -11.08 -6.57
C ALA A 38 -29.77 -11.37 -8.05
N ASN A 39 -30.93 -10.89 -8.53
CA ASN A 39 -31.48 -11.15 -9.87
C ASN A 39 -31.66 -9.88 -10.74
N SER A 40 -31.05 -8.75 -10.39
CA SER A 40 -31.09 -7.56 -11.27
C SER A 40 -30.26 -7.82 -12.53
N ALA A 41 -30.89 -7.67 -13.70
CA ALA A 41 -30.26 -7.88 -15.01
C ALA A 41 -29.04 -6.99 -15.27
N GLU A 42 -28.90 -5.90 -14.53
CA GLU A 42 -27.75 -5.00 -14.60
C GLU A 42 -26.95 -5.05 -13.31
N ASN A 43 -25.89 -5.85 -13.33
CA ASN A 43 -24.82 -5.76 -12.36
C ASN A 43 -24.09 -4.43 -12.61
N LEU A 44 -24.17 -3.49 -11.66
CA LEU A 44 -23.40 -2.25 -11.75
C LEU A 44 -21.91 -2.60 -11.63
N LYS A 45 -21.15 -2.16 -12.63
CA LYS A 45 -19.71 -2.36 -12.72
C LYS A 45 -19.02 -1.11 -12.18
N ASP A 46 -18.20 -1.26 -11.16
CA ASP A 46 -17.46 -0.17 -10.53
C ASP A 46 -15.98 -0.52 -10.41
N LEU A 47 -15.13 0.45 -10.12
CA LEU A 47 -13.71 0.22 -9.84
C LEU A 47 -13.54 -0.48 -8.49
N ASN A 48 -12.60 -1.42 -8.44
CA ASN A 48 -12.18 -2.02 -7.20
C ASN A 48 -11.46 -0.98 -6.34
N THR A 49 -11.68 -1.05 -5.03
CA THR A 49 -11.03 -0.18 -4.04
C THR A 49 -10.15 -1.00 -3.13
N SER A 50 -8.93 -0.54 -2.88
CA SER A 50 -8.08 -1.05 -1.81
C SER A 50 -8.48 -0.39 -0.49
N VAL A 51 -8.56 -1.17 0.58
CA VAL A 51 -9.07 -0.72 1.88
C VAL A 51 -8.04 -0.89 2.98
N ASN A 52 -8.05 0.03 3.95
CA ASN A 52 -7.25 0.00 5.17
C ASN A 52 -5.77 -0.26 4.90
N PHE A 53 -5.24 -1.40 5.38
CA PHE A 53 -3.84 -1.78 5.22
C PHE A 53 -3.42 -1.89 3.76
N GLU A 54 -4.29 -2.38 2.88
CA GLU A 54 -3.93 -2.56 1.46
C GLU A 54 -3.69 -1.22 0.77
N ALA A 55 -4.52 -0.21 1.06
CA ALA A 55 -4.32 1.14 0.55
C ALA A 55 -2.99 1.74 1.04
N ILE A 56 -2.66 1.53 2.32
CA ILE A 56 -1.39 2.00 2.89
C ILE A 56 -0.21 1.23 2.27
N LYS A 57 -0.31 -0.10 2.12
CA LYS A 57 0.71 -0.93 1.47
C LYS A 57 1.01 -0.43 0.06
N ASN A 58 -0.02 -0.14 -0.74
CA ASN A 58 0.16 0.40 -2.08
C ASN A 58 0.87 1.77 -2.06
N SER A 59 0.52 2.63 -1.13
CA SER A 59 1.17 3.94 -0.93
C SER A 59 2.65 3.81 -0.55
N LEU A 60 2.97 2.88 0.37
CA LEU A 60 4.35 2.58 0.78
C LEU A 60 5.17 2.03 -0.38
N ILE A 61 4.62 1.09 -1.15
CA ILE A 61 5.28 0.53 -2.33
C ILE A 61 5.56 1.65 -3.33
N ASN A 62 4.58 2.53 -3.59
CA ASN A 62 4.76 3.68 -4.49
C ASN A 62 5.90 4.60 -4.03
N LEU A 63 5.99 4.88 -2.71
CA LEU A 63 7.06 5.70 -2.16
C LEU A 63 8.44 5.06 -2.31
N ILE A 64 8.56 3.75 -2.06
CA ILE A 64 9.83 3.00 -2.15
C ILE A 64 10.28 2.85 -3.62
N THR A 65 9.36 2.65 -4.55
CA THR A 65 9.67 2.42 -5.97
C THR A 65 9.85 3.69 -6.80
N THR A 66 9.34 4.83 -6.32
CA THR A 66 9.47 6.11 -7.02
C THR A 66 10.86 6.71 -6.77
N PHE A 67 11.51 7.18 -7.82
CA PHE A 67 12.75 7.95 -7.70
C PHE A 67 12.46 9.46 -7.50
N PRO A 68 13.22 10.16 -6.64
CA PRO A 68 13.16 11.61 -6.54
C PRO A 68 13.30 12.28 -7.92
N GLY A 69 12.44 13.26 -8.20
CA GLY A 69 12.33 13.95 -9.48
C GLY A 69 11.30 13.36 -10.45
N GLN A 70 10.81 12.13 -10.24
CA GLN A 70 9.77 11.55 -11.11
C GLN A 70 8.40 12.22 -10.93
N LYS A 71 8.08 12.71 -9.73
CA LYS A 71 6.86 13.48 -9.48
C LYS A 71 7.13 14.96 -9.75
N ILE A 72 6.66 15.45 -10.90
CA ILE A 72 6.86 16.84 -11.37
C ILE A 72 6.45 17.88 -10.31
N LEU A 73 5.33 17.65 -9.62
CA LEU A 73 4.79 18.58 -8.62
C LEU A 73 5.36 18.38 -7.21
N ASN A 74 6.10 17.29 -6.98
CA ASN A 74 6.74 17.00 -5.70
C ASN A 74 8.06 16.25 -5.94
N PRO A 75 9.12 16.96 -6.37
CA PRO A 75 10.37 16.33 -6.79
C PRO A 75 11.11 15.62 -5.65
N GLU A 76 10.87 16.00 -4.40
CA GLU A 76 11.47 15.35 -3.23
C GLU A 76 10.83 13.98 -2.91
N PHE A 77 9.67 13.66 -3.50
CA PHE A 77 9.00 12.39 -3.24
C PHE A 77 9.74 11.22 -3.89
N GLY A 78 9.98 10.19 -3.10
CA GLY A 78 10.57 8.93 -3.54
C GLY A 78 11.80 8.56 -2.72
N MET A 79 12.42 7.45 -3.09
CA MET A 79 13.67 6.97 -2.50
C MET A 79 14.69 6.73 -3.61
N ASN A 80 15.93 7.18 -3.39
CA ASN A 80 17.02 6.89 -4.32
C ASN A 80 17.95 5.84 -3.73
N PHE A 81 17.86 4.62 -4.25
CA PHE A 81 18.79 3.53 -3.94
C PHE A 81 19.82 3.30 -5.06
N GLY A 82 19.77 4.07 -6.15
CA GLY A 82 20.43 3.78 -7.43
C GLY A 82 21.89 3.37 -7.28
N ASP A 83 22.71 4.21 -6.66
CA ASP A 83 24.14 3.92 -6.47
C ASP A 83 24.39 2.66 -5.63
N LEU A 84 23.50 2.35 -4.69
CA LEU A 84 23.66 1.22 -3.78
C LEU A 84 23.33 -0.13 -4.45
N LEU A 85 22.42 -0.12 -5.42
CA LEU A 85 21.93 -1.33 -6.11
C LEU A 85 22.82 -1.80 -7.26
N PHE A 86 23.61 -0.91 -7.85
CA PHE A 86 24.57 -1.28 -8.90
C PHE A 86 25.90 -1.80 -8.37
N LEU A 87 26.15 -1.64 -7.06
CA LEU A 87 27.38 -2.07 -6.43
C LEU A 87 27.19 -3.42 -5.71
N PRO A 88 28.27 -4.18 -5.42
CA PRO A 88 28.18 -5.51 -4.81
C PRO A 88 27.53 -5.48 -3.41
N VAL A 89 26.60 -6.38 -3.12
CA VAL A 89 25.86 -6.39 -1.84
C VAL A 89 26.81 -6.41 -0.64
N SER A 90 26.51 -5.57 0.34
CA SER A 90 27.24 -5.51 1.61
C SER A 90 26.34 -5.08 2.78
N ARG A 91 26.71 -5.52 3.99
CA ARG A 91 26.05 -5.14 5.25
C ARG A 91 26.10 -3.64 5.55
N ALA A 92 27.19 -2.97 5.18
CA ALA A 92 27.32 -1.52 5.37
C ALA A 92 26.25 -0.76 4.56
N ARG A 93 25.99 -1.20 3.32
CA ARG A 93 24.93 -0.61 2.50
C ARG A 93 23.53 -1.02 2.93
N ALA A 94 23.34 -2.23 3.47
CA ALA A 94 22.06 -2.63 4.08
C ALA A 94 21.64 -1.62 5.17
N ARG A 95 22.60 -1.18 5.99
CA ARG A 95 22.37 -0.16 7.01
C ARG A 95 21.94 1.17 6.41
N VAL A 96 22.64 1.66 5.37
CA VAL A 96 22.28 2.92 4.68
C VAL A 96 20.88 2.84 4.07
N ILE A 97 20.53 1.69 3.48
CA ILE A 97 19.17 1.45 2.93
C ILE A 97 18.13 1.56 4.06
N GLY A 98 18.35 0.89 5.19
CA GLY A 98 17.44 0.93 6.33
C GLY A 98 17.26 2.35 6.91
N GLU A 99 18.35 3.09 7.07
CA GLU A 99 18.32 4.49 7.54
C GLU A 99 17.59 5.40 6.53
N THR A 100 17.81 5.21 5.23
CA THR A 100 17.13 5.97 4.17
C THR A 100 15.62 5.72 4.18
N ILE A 101 15.19 4.46 4.26
CA ILE A 101 13.77 4.10 4.33
C ILE A 101 13.14 4.69 5.59
N THR A 102 13.79 4.54 6.74
CA THR A 102 13.30 5.07 8.02
C THR A 102 13.01 6.57 7.95
N ASN A 103 13.99 7.35 7.46
CA ASN A 103 13.87 8.81 7.36
C ASN A 103 12.79 9.22 6.36
N THR A 104 12.69 8.53 5.23
CA THR A 104 11.74 8.87 4.17
C THR A 104 10.31 8.51 4.55
N LEU A 105 10.09 7.34 5.17
CA LEU A 105 8.78 6.91 5.65
C LEU A 105 8.21 7.90 6.68
N ALA A 106 9.03 8.34 7.62
CA ALA A 106 8.62 9.32 8.63
C ALA A 106 8.20 10.67 8.01
N GLY A 107 8.77 11.06 6.88
CA GLY A 107 8.46 12.31 6.19
C GLY A 107 7.22 12.26 5.30
N PHE A 108 7.01 11.15 4.56
CA PHE A 108 5.99 11.07 3.52
C PHE A 108 4.76 10.23 3.88
N GLU A 109 4.81 9.39 4.92
CA GLU A 109 3.69 8.54 5.34
C GLU A 109 3.32 8.74 6.82
N PRO A 110 2.66 9.86 7.18
CA PRO A 110 2.35 10.20 8.59
C PRO A 110 1.31 9.29 9.24
N ARG A 111 0.60 8.46 8.45
CA ARG A 111 -0.42 7.52 8.93
C ARG A 111 0.19 6.31 9.63
N ILE A 112 1.47 6.02 9.38
CA ILE A 112 2.14 4.86 9.94
C ILE A 112 3.13 5.29 11.03
N GLN A 113 3.33 4.39 11.98
CA GLN A 113 4.43 4.46 12.93
C GLN A 113 5.36 3.29 12.62
N LEU A 114 6.59 3.59 12.21
CA LEU A 114 7.59 2.57 11.97
C LEU A 114 8.06 2.00 13.32
N THR A 115 7.83 0.70 13.53
CA THR A 115 8.24 0.00 14.75
C THR A 115 9.64 -0.57 14.58
N GLU A 116 9.88 -1.25 13.46
CA GLU A 116 11.13 -1.93 13.19
C GLU A 116 11.39 -2.01 11.68
N ILE A 117 12.66 -1.92 11.29
CA ILE A 117 13.11 -2.22 9.93
C ILE A 117 14.35 -3.10 10.00
N GLU A 118 14.28 -4.24 9.32
CA GLU A 118 15.40 -5.16 9.17
C GLU A 118 15.73 -5.27 7.67
N VAL A 119 17.01 -5.04 7.34
CA VAL A 119 17.54 -5.18 5.98
C VAL A 119 18.60 -6.27 5.98
N ILE A 120 18.25 -7.44 5.47
CA ILE A 120 19.11 -8.63 5.41
C ILE A 120 19.84 -8.62 4.07
N SER A 121 21.17 -8.72 4.10
CA SER A 121 21.99 -8.77 2.88
C SER A 121 22.23 -10.22 2.44
N ASP A 122 21.74 -10.61 1.27
CA ASP A 122 22.03 -11.89 0.63
C ASP A 122 23.20 -11.72 -0.37
N LEU A 123 24.36 -12.26 0.01
CA LEU A 123 25.58 -12.15 -0.80
C LEU A 123 25.59 -13.11 -2.00
N GLU A 124 24.84 -14.22 -1.93
CA GLU A 124 24.81 -15.22 -3.01
C GLU A 124 23.89 -14.75 -4.13
N LEU A 125 22.68 -14.32 -3.78
CA LEU A 125 21.69 -13.79 -4.73
C LEU A 125 21.94 -12.33 -5.11
N GLN A 126 22.87 -11.64 -4.44
CA GLN A 126 23.15 -10.22 -4.63
C GLN A 126 21.87 -9.37 -4.49
N GLU A 127 21.09 -9.62 -3.44
CA GLU A 127 19.88 -8.88 -3.11
C GLU A 127 19.81 -8.50 -1.62
N TYR A 128 18.92 -7.57 -1.30
CA TYR A 128 18.55 -7.23 0.06
C TYR A 128 17.11 -7.68 0.32
N GLU A 129 16.87 -8.40 1.40
CA GLU A 129 15.52 -8.68 1.92
C GLU A 129 15.18 -7.62 2.97
N LEU A 130 13.98 -7.05 2.85
CA LEU A 130 13.45 -6.01 3.71
C LEU A 130 12.26 -6.54 4.48
N ASN A 131 12.36 -6.52 5.81
CA ASN A 131 11.24 -6.76 6.71
C ASN A 131 10.91 -5.44 7.42
N ILE A 132 9.76 -4.86 7.12
CA ILE A 132 9.31 -3.59 7.68
C ILE A 132 8.09 -3.86 8.56
N THR A 133 8.21 -3.57 9.84
CA THR A 133 7.12 -3.70 10.82
C THR A 133 6.57 -2.33 11.14
N ILE A 134 5.29 -2.11 10.85
CA ILE A 134 4.59 -0.84 11.05
C ILE A 134 3.37 -1.02 11.94
N ASN A 135 3.03 0.02 12.69
CA ASN A 135 1.77 0.16 13.40
C ASN A 135 0.97 1.31 12.80
N ILE A 136 -0.35 1.23 12.88
CA ILE A 136 -1.24 2.31 12.46
C ILE A 136 -2.10 2.72 13.65
N PRO A 137 -1.98 3.98 14.14
CA PRO A 137 -2.73 4.49 15.29
C PRO A 137 -4.24 4.25 15.21
N GLU A 138 -4.82 4.47 14.04
CA GLU A 138 -6.26 4.35 13.83
C GLU A 138 -6.76 2.89 13.80
N PHE A 139 -5.88 1.89 13.63
CA PHE A 139 -6.20 0.45 13.68
C PHE A 139 -5.71 -0.22 14.97
N ASN A 140 -5.98 0.40 16.12
CA ASN A 140 -5.66 -0.17 17.44
C ASN A 140 -4.17 -0.55 17.62
N ASN A 141 -3.26 0.09 16.85
CA ASN A 141 -1.83 -0.21 16.87
C ASN A 141 -1.47 -1.68 16.64
N ASN A 142 -2.26 -2.42 15.86
CA ASN A 142 -1.89 -3.79 15.48
C ASN A 142 -0.65 -3.76 14.57
N PRO A 143 0.39 -4.57 14.85
CA PRO A 143 1.58 -4.63 14.02
C PRO A 143 1.28 -5.31 12.69
N LEU A 144 1.72 -4.67 11.61
CA LEU A 144 1.57 -5.11 10.24
C LEU A 144 2.95 -5.19 9.61
N ASN A 145 3.17 -6.27 8.86
CA ASN A 145 4.46 -6.56 8.27
C ASN A 145 4.38 -6.36 6.75
N LEU A 146 5.31 -5.58 6.23
CA LEU A 146 5.58 -5.46 4.81
C LEU A 146 6.91 -6.14 4.51
N LYS A 147 6.86 -7.15 3.66
CA LYS A 147 8.05 -7.82 3.15
C LYS A 147 8.31 -7.40 1.71
N GLY A 148 9.59 -7.29 1.38
CA GLY A 148 10.02 -7.09 0.02
C GLY A 148 11.49 -7.38 -0.17
N ARG A 149 11.90 -7.36 -1.42
CA ARG A 149 13.29 -7.55 -1.82
C ARG A 149 13.70 -6.42 -2.73
N LEU A 150 14.98 -6.09 -2.66
CA LEU A 150 15.59 -5.01 -3.38
C LEU A 150 16.83 -5.54 -4.09
N ASN A 151 16.81 -5.50 -5.42
CA ASN A 151 17.89 -5.96 -6.27
C ASN A 151 18.16 -4.95 -7.39
N ARG A 152 19.01 -5.31 -8.37
CA ARG A 152 19.34 -4.44 -9.52
C ARG A 152 18.14 -4.02 -10.38
N SER A 153 17.06 -4.81 -10.39
CA SER A 153 15.84 -4.48 -11.14
C SER A 153 14.91 -3.52 -10.39
N GLY A 154 15.13 -3.33 -9.09
CA GLY A 154 14.32 -2.47 -8.23
C GLY A 154 13.77 -3.20 -7.02
N PHE A 155 12.69 -2.64 -6.47
CA PHE A 155 12.00 -3.18 -5.30
C PHE A 155 10.77 -4.00 -5.71
N TYR A 156 10.56 -5.14 -5.05
CA TYR A 156 9.36 -5.96 -5.21
C TYR A 156 8.87 -6.47 -3.85
N SER A 157 7.56 -6.34 -3.60
CA SER A 157 6.91 -6.82 -2.36
C SER A 157 6.20 -8.15 -2.62
N TYR A 158 6.18 -9.03 -1.61
CA TYR A 158 5.44 -10.29 -1.61
C TYR A 158 4.64 -10.48 -0.31
#